data_AF-A0ABC8RBU2-F1
#
_entry.id   AF-A0ABC8RBU2-F1
#
_cell.length_a   1.000
_cell.length_b   1.000
_cell.length_c   1.000
_cell.angle_alpha   90.00
_cell.angle_beta   90.00
_cell.angle_gamma   90.00
#
_symmetry.space_group_name_H-M   'P 1'
#
loop_
_entity.id
_entity.type
_entity.pdbx_description
1 polymer ?
#
loop_
_entity_poly.entity_id
_entity_poly.type
_entity_poly.pdbx_seq_one_letter_code
_entity_poly.pdbx_strand_id
1 'polypeptide(L)'
;SFNMLGNLMVSRDLVDPESKKGSEFFNAMIGLMEWTGHPNVVDVFPWLRWLDPQGLRRRMDRDLGNALRIASGIAKERMEELRGGRERKDFLDVLLEYEG
;
A
#
# COMPACT_ATOMS: atom_id res chain seq x y z
N SER A 1 16.22 3.44 -5.03
CA SER A 1 15.53 2.16 -4.81
C SER A 1 14.01 2.28 -4.85
N PHE A 2 13.39 3.24 -4.16
CA PHE A 2 11.92 3.34 -4.08
C PHE A 2 11.20 3.71 -5.38
N ASN A 3 11.72 4.64 -6.20
CA ASN A 3 11.14 4.90 -7.53
C ASN A 3 11.18 3.65 -8.43
N MET A 4 12.27 2.88 -8.38
CA MET A 4 12.34 1.62 -9.12
C MET A 4 11.27 0.64 -8.64
N LEU A 5 11.06 0.51 -7.33
CA LEU A 5 9.98 -0.32 -6.78
C LEU A 5 8.60 0.14 -7.21
N GLY A 6 8.30 1.45 -7.15
CA GLY A 6 7.00 1.96 -7.61
C GLY A 6 6.75 1.76 -9.10
N ASN A 7 7.80 1.92 -9.91
CA ASN A 7 7.71 1.71 -11.34
C ASN A 7 7.53 0.22 -11.67
N LEU A 8 8.23 -0.68 -10.98
CA LEU A 8 8.07 -2.14 -11.14
C LEU A 8 6.71 -2.64 -10.65
N MET A 9 6.20 -2.10 -9.54
CA MET A 9 4.98 -2.60 -8.89
C MET A 9 3.71 -2.09 -9.56
N VAL A 10 3.67 -0.80 -9.91
CA VAL A 10 2.45 -0.12 -10.39
C VAL A 10 2.71 0.90 -11.49
N SER A 11 3.90 0.88 -12.11
CA SER A 11 4.29 1.80 -13.20
C SER A 11 4.23 3.28 -12.82
N ARG A 12 4.45 3.64 -11.55
CA ARG A 12 4.43 5.02 -11.07
C ARG A 12 5.73 5.42 -10.38
N ASP A 13 6.16 6.64 -10.67
CA ASP A 13 7.23 7.28 -9.93
C ASP A 13 6.67 7.83 -8.60
N LEU A 14 7.31 7.44 -7.50
CA LEU A 14 6.84 7.71 -6.13
C LEU A 14 7.43 8.99 -5.54
N VAL A 15 8.56 9.45 -6.09
CA VAL A 15 9.30 10.64 -5.66
C VAL A 15 9.13 11.77 -6.68
N ASP A 16 8.12 11.68 -7.55
CA ASP A 16 7.79 12.75 -8.49
C ASP A 16 6.88 13.80 -7.82
N PRO A 17 7.33 15.06 -7.62
CA PRO A 17 6.54 16.11 -7.00
C PRO A 17 5.28 16.50 -7.81
N GLU A 18 5.23 16.19 -9.11
CA GLU A 18 4.04 16.42 -9.95
C GLU A 18 3.03 15.26 -9.86
N SER A 19 3.44 14.10 -9.35
CA SER A 19 2.62 12.89 -9.24
C SER A 19 1.86 12.85 -7.91
N LYS A 20 0.76 13.61 -7.84
CA LYS A 20 -0.12 13.63 -6.63
C LYS A 20 -0.51 12.23 -6.16
N LYS A 21 -0.85 11.32 -7.10
CA LYS A 21 -1.23 9.94 -6.78
C LYS A 21 -0.02 9.07 -6.38
N GLY A 22 1.17 9.29 -6.96
CA GLY A 22 2.39 8.60 -6.55
C GLY A 22 2.80 8.98 -5.13
N SER A 23 2.67 10.26 -4.79
CA SER A 23 2.90 10.78 -3.43
C SER A 23 1.88 10.22 -2.42
N GLU A 24 0.59 10.12 -2.78
CA GLU A 24 -0.42 9.51 -1.91
C GLU A 24 -0.14 8.03 -1.62
N PHE A 25 0.21 7.26 -2.65
CA PHE A 25 0.62 5.85 -2.48
C PHE A 25 1.89 5.73 -1.63
N PHE A 26 2.87 6.61 -1.85
CA PHE A 26 4.08 6.67 -1.06
C PHE A 26 3.80 6.93 0.43
N ASN A 27 2.98 7.94 0.74
CA ASN A 27 2.63 8.27 2.12
C ASN A 27 1.92 7.10 2.82
N ALA A 28 1.08 6.34 2.11
CA ALA A 28 0.45 5.15 2.65
C ALA A 28 1.45 4.02 2.96
N MET A 29 2.43 3.81 2.08
CA MET A 29 3.49 2.81 2.29
C MET A 29 4.43 3.18 3.44
N ILE A 30 4.80 4.46 3.58
CA ILE A 30 5.57 4.98 4.72
C ILE A 30 4.80 4.73 6.02
N GLY A 31 3.52 5.08 6.07
CA GLY A 31 2.69 4.85 7.26
C GLY A 31 2.60 3.37 7.66
N LEU A 32 2.49 2.46 6.69
CA LEU A 32 2.54 1.01 6.98
C LEU A 32 3.91 0.57 7.53
N MET A 33 5.00 1.11 6.97
CA MET A 33 6.36 0.76 7.38
C MET A 33 6.66 1.25 8.81
N GLU A 34 6.17 2.43 9.19
CA GLU A 34 6.29 2.96 10.56
C GLU A 34 5.67 2.01 11.60
N TRP A 35 4.51 1.40 11.30
CA TRP A 35 3.89 0.43 12.21
C TRP A 35 4.65 -0.89 12.30
N THR A 36 5.28 -1.35 11.20
CA THR A 36 6.07 -2.60 11.22
C THR A 36 7.42 -2.46 11.94
N GLY A 37 7.95 -1.23 12.07
CA GLY A 37 9.23 -0.95 12.74
C GLY A 37 9.13 -0.65 14.24
N HIS A 38 7.93 -0.32 14.74
CA HIS A 38 7.73 -0.05 16.16
C HIS A 38 7.65 -1.36 16.96
N PRO A 39 8.52 -1.59 17.98
CA PRO A 39 8.37 -2.72 18.88
C PRO A 39 7.01 -2.63 19.56
N ASN A 40 6.14 -3.60 19.30
CA ASN A 40 4.78 -3.57 19.81
C ASN A 40 4.81 -3.97 21.30
N VAL A 41 4.20 -3.19 22.19
CA VAL A 41 4.20 -3.55 23.63
C VAL A 41 3.43 -4.84 23.92
N VAL A 42 2.56 -5.27 22.99
CA VAL A 42 1.93 -6.60 23.04
C VAL A 42 2.85 -7.74 22.59
N ASP A 43 3.96 -7.46 21.92
CA ASP A 43 5.00 -8.47 21.65
C ASP A 43 5.83 -8.75 22.90
N VAL A 44 5.90 -7.78 23.82
CA VAL A 44 6.57 -7.92 25.14
C VAL A 44 5.62 -8.40 26.22
N PHE A 45 4.33 -7.99 26.18
CA PHE A 45 3.30 -8.36 27.16
C PHE A 45 2.00 -8.81 26.48
N PRO A 46 1.90 -10.09 26.07
CA PRO A 46 0.77 -10.62 25.29
C PRO A 46 -0.60 -10.47 25.97
N TRP A 47 -0.65 -10.44 27.31
CA TRP A 47 -1.88 -10.28 28.08
C TRP A 47 -2.48 -8.87 28.01
N LEU A 48 -1.75 -7.87 27.49
CA LEU A 48 -2.30 -6.53 27.24
C LEU A 48 -3.00 -6.41 25.87
N ARG A 49 -3.03 -7.48 25.05
CA ARG A 49 -3.65 -7.48 23.70
C ARG A 49 -5.11 -7.06 23.67
N TRP A 50 -5.88 -7.41 24.70
CA TRP A 50 -7.32 -7.10 24.75
C TRP A 50 -7.61 -5.63 25.10
N LEU A 51 -6.66 -4.94 25.75
CA LEU A 51 -6.82 -3.56 26.19
C LEU A 51 -6.49 -2.52 25.12
N ASP A 52 -5.77 -2.91 24.06
CA ASP A 52 -5.16 -1.99 23.08
C ASP A 52 -4.57 -0.75 23.77
N PRO A 53 -3.68 -0.90 24.78
CA PRO A 53 -3.31 0.17 25.70
C PRO A 53 -2.63 1.36 25.02
N GLN A 54 -2.16 1.18 23.78
CA GLN A 54 -1.56 2.23 22.98
C GLN A 54 -2.48 2.74 21.87
N GLY A 55 -3.63 2.10 21.61
CA GLY A 55 -4.44 2.39 20.42
C GLY A 55 -3.75 1.97 19.11
N LEU A 56 -2.72 1.12 19.20
CA LEU A 56 -1.88 0.70 18.09
C LEU A 56 -2.69 -0.08 17.06
N ARG A 57 -3.57 -0.97 17.54
CA ARG A 57 -4.43 -1.77 16.66
C ARG A 57 -5.40 -0.88 15.88
N ARG A 58 -6.06 0.06 16.57
CA ARG A 58 -6.98 1.01 15.92
C ARG A 58 -6.29 1.93 14.89
N ARG A 59 -5.07 2.39 15.17
CA ARG A 59 -4.31 3.22 14.22
C ARG A 59 -3.84 2.41 13.02
N MET A 60 -3.29 1.22 13.27
CA MET A 60 -2.91 0.28 12.20
C MET A 60 -4.09 -0.11 11.31
N ASP A 61 -5.25 -0.43 11.88
CA ASP A 61 -6.45 -0.78 11.11
C ASP A 61 -6.93 0.41 10.25
N ARG A 62 -6.88 1.64 10.78
CA ARG A 62 -7.21 2.86 10.02
C ARG A 62 -6.24 3.08 8.86
N ASP A 63 -4.95 2.99 9.12
CA ASP A 63 -3.91 3.27 8.12
C ASP A 63 -3.85 2.18 7.05
N LEU A 64 -4.05 0.92 7.45
CA LEU A 64 -4.26 -0.20 6.53
C LEU A 64 -5.51 0.02 5.66
N GLY A 65 -6.62 0.47 6.26
CA GLY A 65 -7.84 0.82 5.52
C GLY A 65 -7.60 1.91 4.48
N ASN A 66 -6.82 2.94 4.83
CA ASN A 66 -6.43 4.00 3.90
C ASN A 66 -5.53 3.47 2.78
N ALA A 67 -4.56 2.62 3.08
CA ALA A 67 -3.68 2.00 2.10
C ALA A 67 -4.45 1.10 1.13
N LEU A 68 -5.36 0.26 1.64
CA LEU A 68 -6.22 -0.60 0.84
C LEU A 68 -7.13 0.21 -0.08
N ARG A 69 -7.69 1.34 0.39
CA ARG A 69 -8.50 2.25 -0.43
C ARG A 69 -7.71 2.79 -1.62
N ILE A 70 -6.46 3.23 -1.40
CA ILE A 70 -5.59 3.74 -2.46
C ILE A 70 -5.22 2.61 -3.44
N ALA A 71 -4.79 1.45 -2.92
CA ALA A 71 -4.44 0.29 -3.75
C ALA A 71 -5.63 -0.18 -4.62
N SER A 72 -6.84 -0.22 -4.05
CA SER A 72 -8.07 -0.56 -4.77
C SER A 72 -8.39 0.44 -5.89
N GLY A 73 -8.15 1.74 -5.64
CA GLY A 73 -8.30 2.78 -6.67
C GLY A 73 -7.34 2.58 -7.85
N ILE A 74 -6.07 2.27 -7.56
CA ILE A 74 -5.05 1.97 -8.59
C ILE A 74 -5.44 0.72 -9.39
N ALA A 75 -5.87 -0.35 -8.71
CA ALA A 75 -6.31 -1.58 -9.37
C ALA A 75 -7.52 -1.35 -10.28
N LYS A 76 -8.51 -0.58 -9.83
CA LYS A 76 -9.69 -0.25 -10.63
C LYS A 76 -9.32 0.55 -11.89
N GLU A 77 -8.49 1.59 -11.75
CA GLU A 77 -7.97 2.37 -12.89
C GLU A 77 -7.30 1.45 -13.90
N ARG A 78 -6.49 0.49 -13.41
CA ARG A 78 -5.77 -0.44 -14.29
C ARG A 78 -6.69 -1.42 -15.02
N MET A 79 -7.70 -1.95 -14.34
CA MET A 79 -8.70 -2.83 -14.99
C MET A 79 -9.46 -2.11 -16.11
N GLU A 80 -9.71 -0.81 -15.97
CA GLU A 80 -10.33 0.00 -17.03
C GLU A 80 -9.37 0.22 -18.21
N GLU A 81 -8.09 0.48 -17.95
CA GLU A 81 -7.05 0.64 -18.98
C GLU A 81 -6.78 -0.65 -19.77
N LEU A 82 -6.77 -1.81 -19.10
CA LEU A 82 -6.57 -3.12 -19.77
C LEU A 82 -7.66 -3.39 -20.82
N ARG A 83 -8.91 -3.01 -20.52
CA ARG A 83 -10.02 -3.09 -21.49
C ARG A 83 -9.82 -2.19 -22.71
N GLY A 84 -9.00 -1.16 -22.59
CA GLY A 84 -8.64 -0.23 -23.67
C GLY A 84 -7.44 -0.66 -24.52
N GLY A 85 -6.82 -1.82 -24.25
CA GLY A 85 -5.73 -2.36 -25.07
C GLY A 85 -4.35 -1.76 -24.78
N ARG A 86 -4.05 -1.44 -23.52
CA ARG A 86 -2.75 -0.90 -23.10
C ARG A 86 -1.63 -1.95 -23.22
N GLU A 87 -0.45 -1.56 -23.73
CA GLU A 87 0.74 -2.43 -23.89
C GLU A 87 1.68 -2.49 -22.66
N ARG A 88 1.52 -1.61 -21.66
CA ARG A 88 2.44 -1.55 -20.51
C ARG A 88 2.06 -2.61 -19.49
N LYS A 89 3.01 -3.49 -19.15
CA LYS A 89 2.85 -4.58 -18.17
C LYS A 89 3.75 -4.37 -16.95
N ASP A 90 3.18 -4.39 -15.76
CA ASP A 90 3.88 -4.36 -14.48
C ASP A 90 3.39 -5.47 -13.53
N PHE A 91 3.92 -5.51 -12.31
CA PHE A 91 3.59 -6.57 -11.36
C PHE A 91 2.09 -6.61 -11.02
N LEU A 92 1.41 -5.47 -10.94
CA LEU A 92 -0.03 -5.43 -10.70
C LEU A 92 -0.81 -6.07 -11.86
N ASP A 93 -0.38 -5.89 -13.10
CA ASP A 93 -1.01 -6.54 -14.26
C ASP A 93 -0.88 -8.06 -14.17
N VAL A 94 0.29 -8.56 -13.77
CA VAL A 94 0.50 -10.00 -13.53
C VAL A 94 -0.43 -10.52 -12.44
N LEU A 95 -0.64 -9.77 -11.35
CA LEU A 95 -1.57 -10.16 -10.29
C LEU A 95 -3.04 -10.14 -10.74
N LEU A 96 -3.41 -9.22 -11.64
CA LEU A 96 -4.78 -9.11 -12.16
C LEU A 96 -5.10 -10.18 -13.21
N GLU A 97 -4.11 -10.59 -14.00
CA GLU A 97 -4.21 -11.68 -14.98
C GLU A 97 -4.05 -13.07 -14.35
N TYR A 98 -3.65 -13.15 -13.08
CA TYR A 98 -3.42 -14.42 -12.40
C TYR A 98 -4.75 -15.16 -12.15
N GLU A 99 -5.01 -16.18 -12.96
CA GLU A 99 -5.99 -17.23 -12.71
C GLU A 99 -5.29 -18.33 -11.90
N GLY A 100 -5.56 -18.39 -10.59
CA GLY A 100 -4.85 -19.29 -9.67
C GLY A 100 -5.04 -20.77 -9.93
#